data_AF-A0AAV0IPJ2-F1
#
_entry.id   AF-A0AAV0IPJ2-F1
#
_cell.length_a   1.000
_cell.length_b   1.000
_cell.length_c   1.000
_cell.angle_alpha   90.00
_cell.angle_beta   90.00
_cell.angle_gamma   90.00
#
_symmetry.space_group_name_H-M   'P 1'
#
loop_
_entity.id
_entity.type
_entity.pdbx_description
1 polymer ?
#
loop_
_entity_poly.entity_id
_entity_poly.type
_entity_poly.pdbx_seq_one_letter_code
_entity_poly.pdbx_strand_id
1 'polypeptide(L)'
;MVIHKGNAISRVRQFYMRKVKFTETNFTDKLSKTIEDFPRVEDIHPFYGVLLHVLYNKDHYKLALGQLNTTRNLIKRIREDYVKLLKYGDSLYRCKSLKRAALGRVCTVTKRIGSSLAYLEHVRQHMVKLPSINMGAPTILICGCPNVGKSSFLNKITRANVEVQPYAFTTKSLFVGHTDYKYLRYQVIDTPGLLDRPVEDRNIIEMCSVTALVNLHAAIEM
;
A
#
# COMPACT_ATOMS: atom_id res chain seq x y z
N MET A 1 -19.24 -29.41 14.27
CA MET A 1 -19.01 -30.87 14.22
C MET A 1 -17.85 -31.24 15.14
N VAL A 2 -18.09 -32.17 16.06
CA VAL A 2 -17.10 -32.73 16.99
C VAL A 2 -16.69 -34.13 16.49
N ILE A 3 -15.45 -34.55 16.75
CA ILE A 3 -14.94 -35.90 16.44
C ILE A 3 -14.61 -36.64 17.74
N HIS A 4 -14.97 -37.92 17.78
CA HIS A 4 -14.68 -38.84 18.88
C HIS A 4 -13.71 -39.94 18.44
N LYS A 5 -13.12 -40.66 19.41
CA LYS A 5 -12.13 -41.72 19.14
C LYS A 5 -12.70 -42.91 18.34
N GLY A 6 -14.00 -43.20 18.47
CA GLY A 6 -14.67 -44.30 17.75
C GLY A 6 -15.07 -44.00 16.30
N ASN A 7 -14.82 -42.78 15.79
CA ASN A 7 -15.14 -42.46 14.40
C ASN A 7 -14.21 -43.20 13.42
N ALA A 8 -14.75 -43.61 12.27
CA ALA A 8 -13.97 -44.18 11.17
C ALA A 8 -12.77 -43.28 10.79
N ILE A 9 -11.61 -43.91 10.55
CA ILE A 9 -10.35 -43.18 10.30
C ILE A 9 -10.46 -42.24 9.09
N SER A 10 -11.24 -42.61 8.07
CA SER A 10 -11.53 -41.76 6.90
C SER A 10 -12.16 -40.43 7.30
N ARG A 11 -13.13 -40.46 8.21
CA ARG A 11 -13.81 -39.27 8.75
C ARG A 11 -12.86 -38.41 9.60
N VAL A 12 -11.99 -39.04 10.39
CA VAL A 12 -10.96 -38.36 11.17
C VAL A 12 -9.96 -37.63 10.26
N ARG A 13 -9.46 -38.30 9.22
CA ARG A 13 -8.55 -37.70 8.22
C ARG A 13 -9.21 -36.51 7.53
N GLN A 14 -10.43 -36.69 6.99
CA GLN A 14 -11.17 -35.62 6.32
C GLN A 14 -11.39 -34.40 7.21
N PHE A 15 -11.73 -34.60 8.48
CA PHE A 15 -11.93 -33.50 9.43
C PHE A 15 -10.67 -32.67 9.64
N TYR A 16 -9.53 -33.31 9.90
CA TYR A 16 -8.27 -32.58 10.10
C TYR A 16 -7.73 -31.98 8.81
N MET A 17 -7.89 -32.65 7.66
CA MET A 17 -7.57 -32.10 6.34
C MET A 17 -8.38 -30.83 6.08
N ARG A 18 -9.68 -30.83 6.38
CA ARG A 18 -10.55 -29.64 6.24
C ARG A 18 -10.07 -28.48 7.10
N LYS A 19 -9.63 -28.74 8.34
CA LYS A 19 -9.07 -27.71 9.23
C LYS A 19 -7.80 -27.09 8.66
N VAL A 20 -6.85 -27.90 8.17
CA VAL A 20 -5.60 -27.40 7.57
C VAL A 20 -5.89 -26.59 6.30
N LYS A 21 -6.76 -27.10 5.41
CA LYS A 21 -7.15 -26.39 4.19
C LYS A 21 -7.82 -25.06 4.49
N PHE A 22 -8.83 -25.07 5.38
CA PHE A 22 -9.55 -23.85 5.74
C PHE A 22 -8.65 -22.77 6.33
N THR A 23 -7.71 -23.15 7.20
CA THR A 23 -6.75 -22.18 7.72
C THR A 23 -5.86 -21.62 6.62
N GLU A 24 -5.31 -22.45 5.75
CA GLU A 24 -4.49 -21.95 4.63
C GLU A 24 -5.28 -20.96 3.77
N THR A 25 -6.48 -21.31 3.33
CA THR A 25 -7.32 -20.47 2.48
C THR A 25 -7.55 -19.10 3.11
N ASN A 26 -7.90 -19.02 4.39
CA ASN A 26 -8.09 -17.71 5.05
C ASN A 26 -6.82 -16.86 5.07
N PHE A 27 -5.65 -17.46 5.31
CA PHE A 27 -4.38 -16.73 5.30
C PHE A 27 -4.00 -16.29 3.88
N THR A 28 -4.14 -17.18 2.89
CA THR A 28 -3.75 -16.89 1.52
C THR A 28 -4.70 -15.89 0.86
N ASP A 29 -5.99 -15.93 1.15
CA ASP A 29 -6.97 -14.95 0.69
C ASP A 29 -6.66 -13.57 1.29
N LYS A 30 -6.40 -13.49 2.60
CA LYS A 30 -6.10 -12.22 3.25
C LYS A 30 -4.79 -11.60 2.75
N LEU A 31 -3.74 -12.42 2.59
CA LEU A 31 -2.47 -11.96 2.02
C LEU A 31 -2.61 -11.54 0.55
N SER A 32 -3.40 -12.28 -0.25
CA SER A 32 -3.63 -11.92 -1.66
C SER A 32 -4.35 -10.59 -1.76
N LYS A 33 -5.42 -10.42 -0.98
CA LYS A 33 -6.14 -9.14 -0.90
C LYS A 33 -5.22 -7.99 -0.51
N THR A 34 -4.39 -8.16 0.53
CA THR A 34 -3.43 -7.12 0.89
C THR A 34 -2.48 -6.79 -0.27
N ILE A 35 -1.92 -7.79 -0.96
CA ILE A 35 -1.00 -7.56 -2.09
C ILE A 35 -1.70 -6.86 -3.26
N GLU A 36 -2.97 -7.20 -3.52
CA GLU A 36 -3.77 -6.67 -4.64
C GLU A 36 -4.29 -5.24 -4.37
N ASP A 37 -4.64 -4.93 -3.12
CA ASP A 37 -5.12 -3.61 -2.71
C ASP A 37 -3.99 -2.54 -2.77
N PHE A 38 -2.72 -2.96 -2.74
CA PHE A 38 -1.58 -2.06 -2.86
C PHE A 38 -1.24 -1.77 -4.34
N PRO A 39 -1.04 -0.49 -4.71
CA PRO A 39 -0.72 -0.13 -6.09
C PRO A 39 0.62 -0.71 -6.52
N ARG A 40 0.64 -1.28 -7.73
CA ARG A 40 1.87 -1.71 -8.38
C ARG A 40 2.57 -0.51 -8.98
N VAL A 41 3.81 -0.27 -8.56
CA VAL A 41 4.59 0.91 -8.97
C VAL A 41 4.80 1.00 -10.49
N GLU A 42 4.73 -0.13 -11.20
CA GLU A 42 4.88 -0.21 -12.66
C GLU A 42 3.59 0.12 -13.43
N ASP A 43 2.43 -0.06 -12.80
CA ASP A 43 1.12 0.08 -13.46
C ASP A 43 0.43 1.43 -13.16
N ILE A 44 1.04 2.25 -12.29
CA ILE A 44 0.54 3.57 -11.93
C ILE A 44 1.19 4.67 -12.77
N HIS A 45 0.51 5.81 -12.89
CA HIS A 45 1.04 6.97 -13.61
C HIS A 45 2.44 7.38 -13.09
N PRO A 46 3.39 7.76 -13.97
CA PRO A 46 4.76 8.11 -13.58
C PRO A 46 4.87 9.08 -12.40
N PHE A 47 4.01 10.10 -12.36
CA PHE A 47 3.89 11.02 -11.22
C PHE A 47 3.73 10.28 -9.87
N TYR A 48 2.77 9.36 -9.76
CA TYR A 48 2.55 8.61 -8.52
C TYR A 48 3.69 7.61 -8.26
N GLY A 49 4.29 7.04 -9.31
CA GLY A 49 5.47 6.18 -9.19
C GLY A 49 6.67 6.89 -8.58
N VAL A 50 6.95 8.12 -9.02
CA VAL A 50 8.02 8.96 -8.47
C VAL A 50 7.65 9.45 -7.07
N LEU A 51 6.40 9.83 -6.83
CA LEU A 51 5.93 10.20 -5.49
C LEU A 51 6.11 9.05 -4.48
N LEU A 52 5.77 7.81 -4.87
CA LEU A 52 6.01 6.64 -4.03
C LEU A 52 7.50 6.40 -3.78
N HIS A 53 8.34 6.57 -4.81
CA HIS A 53 9.78 6.43 -4.68
C HIS A 53 10.35 7.43 -3.68
N VAL A 54 9.97 8.70 -3.81
CA VAL A 54 10.42 9.81 -2.96
C VAL A 54 9.91 9.68 -1.52
N LEU A 55 8.66 9.26 -1.32
CA LEU A 55 8.05 9.19 0.02
C LEU A 55 8.36 7.90 0.79
N TYR A 56 8.45 6.75 0.11
CA TYR A 56 8.41 5.44 0.80
C TYR A 56 9.60 4.53 0.53
N ASN A 57 10.54 4.96 -0.32
CA ASN A 57 11.59 4.11 -0.90
C ASN A 57 10.99 2.92 -1.67
N LYS A 58 11.02 3.02 -3.00
CA LYS A 58 10.42 2.05 -3.92
C LYS A 58 10.92 0.62 -3.68
N ASP A 59 12.21 0.46 -3.35
CA ASP A 59 12.82 -0.85 -3.17
C ASP A 59 12.33 -1.51 -1.89
N HIS A 60 12.26 -0.76 -0.79
CA HIS A 60 11.73 -1.27 0.47
C HIS A 60 10.25 -1.65 0.34
N TYR A 61 9.45 -0.84 -0.35
CA TYR A 61 8.05 -1.13 -0.67
C TYR A 61 7.88 -2.44 -1.45
N LYS A 62 8.64 -2.60 -2.55
CA LYS A 62 8.61 -3.82 -3.37
C LYS A 62 9.06 -5.05 -2.59
N LEU A 63 10.13 -4.93 -1.78
CA LEU A 63 10.63 -6.01 -0.95
C LEU A 63 9.58 -6.46 0.07
N ALA A 64 8.89 -5.53 0.74
CA ALA A 64 7.83 -5.85 1.70
C ALA A 64 6.67 -6.64 1.03
N LEU A 65 6.17 -6.18 -0.11
CA LEU A 65 5.13 -6.90 -0.86
C LEU A 65 5.63 -8.27 -1.38
N GLY A 66 6.90 -8.35 -1.80
CA GLY A 66 7.54 -9.60 -2.21
C GLY A 66 7.64 -10.62 -1.08
N GLN A 67 7.92 -10.19 0.15
CA GLN A 67 7.93 -11.04 1.34
C GLN A 67 6.54 -11.60 1.67
N LEU A 68 5.47 -10.79 1.53
CA LEU A 68 4.08 -11.24 1.65
C LEU A 68 3.76 -12.31 0.60
N ASN A 69 4.14 -12.08 -0.67
CA ASN A 69 3.92 -13.04 -1.75
C ASN A 69 4.66 -14.37 -1.52
N THR A 70 5.92 -14.29 -1.07
CA THR A 70 6.74 -15.46 -0.74
C THR A 70 6.11 -16.26 0.41
N THR A 71 5.63 -15.56 1.44
CA THR A 71 4.92 -16.15 2.58
C THR A 71 3.63 -16.85 2.15
N ARG A 72 2.81 -16.19 1.31
CA ARG A 72 1.61 -16.79 0.72
C ARG A 72 1.92 -18.12 0.04
N ASN A 73 2.98 -18.18 -0.77
CA ASN A 73 3.38 -19.40 -1.47
C ASN A 73 3.90 -20.48 -0.50
N LEU A 74 4.62 -20.09 0.54
CA LEU A 74 5.09 -21.02 1.56
C LEU A 74 3.93 -21.65 2.35
N ILE A 75 2.89 -20.88 2.67
CA ILE A 75 1.67 -21.39 3.32
C ILE A 75 0.97 -22.41 2.41
N LYS A 76 0.87 -22.15 1.09
CA LYS A 76 0.32 -23.12 0.12
C LYS A 76 1.10 -24.45 0.11
N ARG A 77 2.43 -24.38 0.14
CA ARG A 77 3.30 -25.58 0.22
C ARG A 77 3.09 -26.35 1.52
N ILE A 78 3.04 -25.66 2.67
CA ILE A 78 2.74 -26.28 3.98
C ILE A 78 1.42 -27.05 3.90
N ARG A 79 0.37 -26.45 3.34
CA ARG A 79 -0.92 -27.14 3.15
C ARG A 79 -0.75 -28.41 2.34
N GLU A 80 -0.06 -28.37 1.20
CA GLU A 80 0.12 -29.54 0.33
C GLU A 80 0.83 -30.68 1.05
N ASP A 81 1.91 -30.38 1.76
CA ASP A 81 2.68 -31.37 2.51
C ASP A 81 1.84 -32.02 3.60
N TYR A 82 1.18 -31.22 4.45
CA TYR A 82 0.40 -31.76 5.57
C TYR A 82 -0.89 -32.43 5.12
N VAL A 83 -1.52 -31.99 4.04
CA VAL A 83 -2.68 -32.67 3.46
C VAL A 83 -2.27 -34.04 2.90
N LYS A 84 -1.09 -34.15 2.26
CA LYS A 84 -0.53 -35.44 1.82
C LYS A 84 -0.26 -36.37 3.02
N LEU A 85 0.40 -35.87 4.07
CA LEU A 85 0.69 -36.66 5.28
C LEU A 85 -0.59 -37.13 5.99
N LEU A 86 -1.61 -36.29 6.06
CA LEU A 86 -2.89 -36.62 6.70
C LEU A 86 -3.66 -37.75 5.98
N LYS A 87 -3.42 -37.98 4.67
CA LYS A 87 -4.03 -39.11 3.95
C LYS A 87 -3.64 -40.47 4.55
N TYR A 88 -2.45 -40.55 5.14
CA TYR A 88 -1.87 -41.77 5.70
C TYR A 88 -1.90 -41.80 7.24
N GLY A 89 -2.60 -40.88 7.88
CA GLY A 89 -2.73 -40.88 9.35
C GLY A 89 -3.47 -42.12 9.85
N ASP A 90 -2.85 -42.91 10.72
CA ASP A 90 -3.38 -44.18 11.26
C ASP A 90 -4.34 -44.00 12.45
N SER A 91 -4.25 -42.88 13.15
CA SER A 91 -4.92 -42.67 14.43
C SER A 91 -5.37 -41.22 14.61
N LEU A 92 -6.34 -41.02 15.51
CA LEU A 92 -6.79 -39.69 15.92
C LEU A 92 -5.64 -38.85 16.51
N TYR A 93 -4.76 -39.48 17.29
CA TYR A 93 -3.60 -38.82 17.87
C TYR A 93 -2.65 -38.31 16.79
N ARG A 94 -2.24 -39.17 15.85
CA ARG A 94 -1.34 -38.81 14.74
C ARG A 94 -1.92 -37.69 13.88
N CYS A 95 -3.20 -37.79 13.51
CA CYS A 95 -3.86 -36.74 12.74
C CYS A 95 -3.95 -35.40 13.49
N LYS A 96 -4.23 -35.43 14.80
CA LYS A 96 -4.27 -34.23 15.66
C LYS A 96 -2.89 -33.57 15.73
N SER A 97 -1.83 -34.37 15.90
CA SER A 97 -0.44 -33.89 15.95
C SER A 97 -0.02 -33.26 14.62
N LEU A 98 -0.31 -33.91 13.49
CA LEU A 98 -0.07 -33.34 12.15
C LEU A 98 -0.79 -32.00 11.95
N LYS A 99 -2.06 -31.91 12.34
CA LYS A 99 -2.80 -30.64 12.29
C LYS A 99 -2.15 -29.57 13.17
N ARG A 100 -1.75 -29.89 14.40
CA ARG A 100 -1.06 -28.93 15.29
C ARG A 100 0.23 -28.42 14.66
N ALA A 101 1.05 -29.31 14.10
CA ALA A 101 2.30 -28.94 13.45
C ALA A 101 2.08 -28.06 12.21
N ALA A 102 1.08 -28.40 11.37
CA ALA A 102 0.71 -27.59 10.20
C ALA A 102 0.36 -26.15 10.59
N LEU A 103 -0.59 -25.99 11.53
CA LEU A 103 -1.03 -24.67 12.00
C LEU A 103 0.11 -23.91 12.69
N GLY A 104 0.94 -24.60 13.47
CA GLY A 104 2.12 -24.03 14.09
C GLY A 104 3.07 -23.44 13.05
N ARG A 105 3.37 -24.17 11.97
CA ARG A 105 4.22 -23.68 10.87
C ARG A 105 3.61 -22.48 10.15
N VAL A 106 2.30 -22.49 9.87
CA VAL A 106 1.61 -21.33 9.27
C VAL A 106 1.76 -20.09 10.18
N CYS A 107 1.53 -20.24 11.48
CA CYS A 107 1.71 -19.15 12.44
C CYS A 107 3.16 -18.65 12.48
N THR A 108 4.15 -19.55 12.52
CA THR A 108 5.58 -19.17 12.53
C THR A 108 5.97 -18.40 11.28
N VAL A 109 5.56 -18.86 10.10
CA VAL A 109 5.85 -18.15 8.84
C VAL A 109 5.18 -16.78 8.82
N THR A 110 3.91 -16.69 9.25
CA THR A 110 3.19 -15.42 9.27
C THR A 110 3.81 -14.42 10.26
N LYS A 111 4.28 -14.89 11.43
CA LYS A 111 4.96 -14.02 12.40
C LYS A 111 6.27 -13.42 11.86
N ARG A 112 6.97 -14.11 10.95
CA ARG A 112 8.23 -13.61 10.36
C ARG A 112 8.06 -12.36 9.50
N ILE A 113 6.88 -12.15 8.91
CA ILE A 113 6.57 -10.96 8.10
C ILE A 113 5.91 -9.83 8.91
N GLY A 114 5.96 -9.89 10.25
CA GLY A 114 5.32 -8.89 11.11
C GLY A 114 5.84 -7.47 10.89
N SER A 115 7.15 -7.30 10.69
CA SER A 115 7.75 -6.00 10.39
C SER A 115 7.31 -5.43 9.04
N SER A 116 7.23 -6.28 8.01
CA SER A 116 6.76 -5.89 6.67
C SER A 116 5.30 -5.46 6.69
N LEU A 117 4.46 -6.17 7.45
CA LEU A 117 3.05 -5.79 7.66
C LEU A 117 2.92 -4.46 8.40
N ALA A 118 3.72 -4.23 9.45
CA ALA A 118 3.73 -2.97 10.17
C ALA A 118 4.14 -1.80 9.26
N TYR A 119 5.22 -1.98 8.50
CA TYR A 119 5.66 -1.00 7.50
C TYR A 119 4.56 -0.72 6.47
N LEU A 120 3.96 -1.75 5.86
CA LEU A 120 2.90 -1.57 4.87
C LEU A 120 1.68 -0.85 5.46
N GLU A 121 1.33 -1.08 6.72
CA GLU A 121 0.25 -0.34 7.37
C GLU A 121 0.59 1.15 7.54
N HIS A 122 1.82 1.50 7.92
CA HIS A 122 2.27 2.90 7.93
C HIS A 122 2.17 3.54 6.55
N VAL A 123 2.62 2.84 5.51
CA VAL A 123 2.52 3.31 4.12
C VAL A 123 1.05 3.53 3.75
N ARG A 124 0.16 2.57 4.04
CA ARG A 124 -1.29 2.66 3.75
C ARG A 124 -1.92 3.89 4.40
N GLN A 125 -1.62 4.15 5.68
CA GLN A 125 -2.15 5.31 6.41
C GLN A 125 -1.69 6.65 5.80
N HIS A 126 -0.48 6.69 5.24
CA HIS A 126 0.02 7.88 4.56
C HIS A 126 -0.58 8.02 3.16
N MET A 127 -0.73 6.93 2.39
CA MET A 127 -1.32 6.96 1.05
C MET A 127 -2.75 7.51 1.05
N VAL A 128 -3.54 7.21 2.08
CA VAL A 128 -4.93 7.72 2.22
C VAL A 128 -4.98 9.26 2.27
N LYS A 129 -3.91 9.91 2.70
CA LYS A 129 -3.82 11.38 2.80
C LYS A 129 -3.32 12.04 1.52
N LEU A 130 -2.89 11.26 0.52
CA LEU A 130 -2.40 11.82 -0.72
C LEU A 130 -3.55 12.44 -1.52
N PRO A 131 -3.33 13.60 -2.15
CA PRO A 131 -4.34 14.23 -2.97
C PRO A 131 -4.66 13.38 -4.20
N SER A 132 -5.93 13.29 -4.56
CA SER A 132 -6.37 12.67 -5.81
C SER A 132 -6.21 13.66 -6.97
N ILE A 133 -5.16 13.49 -7.76
CA ILE A 133 -4.91 14.27 -8.98
C ILE A 133 -5.40 13.45 -10.18
N ASN A 134 -6.32 14.02 -10.96
CA ASN A 134 -6.76 13.43 -12.23
C ASN A 134 -5.89 13.95 -13.37
N MET A 135 -5.07 13.07 -13.95
CA MET A 135 -4.10 13.37 -15.01
C MET A 135 -4.73 13.77 -16.35
N GLY A 136 -6.02 13.47 -16.55
CA GLY A 136 -6.74 13.83 -17.78
C GLY A 136 -7.48 15.16 -17.71
N ALA A 137 -7.52 15.83 -16.54
CA ALA A 137 -8.21 17.12 -16.45
C ALA A 137 -7.24 18.30 -16.65
N PRO A 138 -7.74 19.43 -17.16
CA PRO A 138 -6.97 20.67 -17.23
C PRO A 138 -6.40 21.03 -15.85
N THR A 139 -5.08 21.18 -15.78
CA THR A 139 -4.35 21.39 -14.52
C THR A 139 -3.58 22.71 -14.59
N ILE A 140 -3.61 23.47 -13.50
CA ILE A 140 -2.82 24.68 -13.27
C ILE A 140 -1.88 24.39 -12.11
N LEU A 141 -0.59 24.57 -12.30
CA LEU A 141 0.43 24.36 -11.27
C LEU A 141 0.92 25.72 -10.78
N ILE A 142 0.79 25.97 -9.47
CA ILE A 142 1.31 27.18 -8.84
C ILE A 142 2.70 26.87 -8.29
N CYS A 143 3.71 27.50 -8.88
CA CYS A 143 5.11 27.36 -8.49
C CYS A 143 5.68 28.70 -8.04
N GLY A 144 6.77 28.69 -7.27
CA GLY A 144 7.44 29.92 -6.82
C GLY A 144 8.09 29.79 -5.45
N CYS A 145 8.81 30.83 -5.01
CA CYS A 145 9.57 30.82 -3.75
C CYS A 145 8.68 30.53 -2.52
N PRO A 146 9.23 29.94 -1.44
CA PRO A 146 8.51 29.82 -0.17
C PRO A 146 7.93 31.16 0.29
N ASN A 147 6.77 31.14 0.96
CA ASN A 147 6.11 32.31 1.57
C ASN A 147 5.66 33.46 0.64
N VAL A 148 5.66 33.29 -0.69
CA VAL A 148 5.15 34.33 -1.64
C VAL A 148 3.61 34.41 -1.73
N GLY A 149 2.88 33.62 -0.95
CA GLY A 149 1.41 33.64 -0.92
C GLY A 149 0.70 32.66 -1.86
N LYS A 150 1.40 31.64 -2.40
CA LYS A 150 0.83 30.61 -3.30
C LYS A 150 -0.43 29.94 -2.73
N SER A 151 -0.39 29.49 -1.48
CA SER A 151 -1.54 28.84 -0.82
C SER A 151 -2.70 29.82 -0.60
N SER A 152 -2.40 31.10 -0.34
CA SER A 152 -3.42 32.15 -0.26
C SER A 152 -4.06 32.43 -1.62
N PHE A 153 -3.29 32.34 -2.71
CA PHE A 153 -3.83 32.40 -4.07
C PHE A 153 -4.75 31.21 -4.34
N LEU A 154 -4.30 29.98 -4.06
CA LEU A 154 -5.10 28.76 -4.20
C LEU A 154 -6.47 28.87 -3.49
N ASN A 155 -6.47 29.33 -2.24
CA ASN A 155 -7.70 29.50 -1.44
C ASN A 155 -8.66 30.57 -1.98
N LYS A 156 -8.15 31.58 -2.71
CA LYS A 156 -9.00 32.59 -3.34
C LYS A 156 -9.63 32.10 -4.63
N ILE A 157 -8.90 31.31 -5.42
CA ILE A 157 -9.34 30.87 -6.76
C ILE A 157 -10.08 29.53 -6.75
N THR A 158 -9.94 28.74 -5.68
CA THR A 158 -10.64 27.47 -5.50
C THR A 158 -11.51 27.51 -4.27
N ARG A 159 -12.49 26.61 -4.19
CA ARG A 159 -13.26 26.38 -2.95
C ARG A 159 -12.49 25.52 -1.93
N ALA A 160 -11.18 25.34 -2.11
CA ALA A 160 -10.39 24.54 -1.20
C ALA A 160 -10.19 25.32 0.11
N ASN A 161 -10.62 24.73 1.23
CA ASN A 161 -10.18 25.17 2.54
C ASN A 161 -8.81 24.54 2.81
N VAL A 162 -7.74 25.07 2.20
CA VAL A 162 -6.38 24.68 2.59
C VAL A 162 -6.07 25.39 3.91
N GLU A 163 -5.86 24.63 4.99
CA GLU A 163 -5.36 25.19 6.25
C GLU A 163 -3.99 25.83 6.01
N VAL A 164 -3.94 27.17 6.01
CA VAL A 164 -2.70 27.93 5.96
C VAL A 164 -2.09 27.94 7.36
N GLN A 165 -1.17 27.02 7.64
CA GLN A 165 -0.39 27.07 8.88
C GLN A 165 0.84 27.98 8.70
N PRO A 166 1.11 28.95 9.61
CA PRO A 166 2.06 30.05 9.40
C PRO A 166 3.53 29.70 9.69
N TYR A 167 3.93 28.43 9.69
CA TYR A 167 5.34 28.05 9.78
C TYR A 167 5.97 27.92 8.39
N ALA A 168 7.20 28.41 8.19
CA ALA A 168 8.00 27.98 7.04
C ALA A 168 8.06 26.44 7.03
N PHE A 169 7.98 25.80 5.86
CA PHE A 169 7.89 24.33 5.67
C PHE A 169 6.50 23.68 5.86
N THR A 170 5.38 24.40 5.83
CA THR A 170 4.03 23.84 6.01
C THR A 170 3.41 23.17 4.79
N THR A 171 3.86 23.45 3.56
CA THR A 171 3.53 22.63 2.38
C THR A 171 4.46 21.42 2.32
N LYS A 172 4.26 20.43 3.20
CA LYS A 172 4.97 19.12 3.10
C LYS A 172 4.33 18.18 2.08
N SER A 173 3.24 18.59 1.45
CA SER A 173 2.45 17.80 0.51
C SER A 173 1.84 18.73 -0.54
N LEU A 174 1.61 18.20 -1.75
CA LEU A 174 0.90 18.91 -2.81
C LEU A 174 -0.56 19.13 -2.39
N PHE A 175 -1.08 20.33 -2.57
CA PHE A 175 -2.50 20.62 -2.32
C PHE A 175 -3.22 20.76 -3.65
N VAL A 176 -4.42 20.18 -3.73
CA VAL A 176 -5.23 20.23 -4.94
C VAL A 176 -6.54 20.91 -4.60
N GLY A 177 -6.80 22.03 -5.27
CA GLY A 177 -8.09 22.68 -5.29
C GLY A 177 -8.77 22.49 -6.65
N HIS A 178 -10.08 22.69 -6.67
CA HIS A 178 -10.86 22.67 -7.90
C HIS A 178 -11.54 24.02 -8.12
N THR A 179 -11.57 24.45 -9.37
CA THR A 179 -12.28 25.65 -9.80
C THR A 179 -12.98 25.39 -11.12
N ASP A 180 -14.12 26.05 -11.34
CA ASP A 180 -14.91 25.88 -12.55
C ASP A 180 -14.78 27.16 -13.38
N TYR A 181 -14.33 27.04 -14.63
CA TYR A 181 -14.17 28.17 -15.56
C TYR A 181 -14.61 27.75 -16.96
N LYS A 182 -15.42 28.58 -17.63
CA LYS A 182 -15.98 28.31 -18.97
C LYS A 182 -16.56 26.88 -19.11
N TYR A 183 -17.37 26.46 -18.12
CA TYR A 183 -18.01 25.14 -18.07
C TYR A 183 -17.04 23.94 -17.99
N LEU A 184 -15.75 24.18 -17.79
CA LEU A 184 -14.74 23.16 -17.55
C LEU A 184 -14.27 23.23 -16.10
N ARG A 185 -14.08 22.05 -15.50
CA ARG A 185 -13.49 21.92 -14.18
C ARG A 185 -11.97 21.85 -14.31
N TYR A 186 -11.30 22.80 -13.69
CA TYR A 186 -9.85 22.86 -13.58
C TYR A 186 -9.39 22.31 -12.24
N GLN A 187 -8.23 21.66 -12.25
CA GLN A 187 -7.46 21.35 -11.07
C GLN A 187 -6.39 22.41 -10.87
N VAL A 188 -6.26 22.92 -9.66
CA VAL A 188 -5.22 23.88 -9.29
C VAL A 188 -4.37 23.22 -8.23
N ILE A 189 -3.08 23.08 -8.49
CA ILE A 189 -2.16 22.36 -7.63
C ILE A 189 -1.14 23.35 -7.07
N ASP A 190 -1.14 23.49 -5.75
CA ASP A 190 -0.13 24.26 -5.02
C ASP A 190 1.08 23.37 -4.72
N THR A 191 2.24 23.82 -5.17
CA THR A 191 3.50 23.12 -4.95
C THR A 191 4.25 23.72 -3.78
N PRO A 192 4.93 22.87 -2.98
CA PRO A 192 5.92 23.36 -2.04
C PRO A 192 6.94 24.27 -2.73
N GLY A 193 7.29 25.38 -2.07
CA GLY A 193 8.18 26.38 -2.66
C GLY A 193 9.53 25.78 -3.07
N LEU A 194 9.94 26.06 -4.31
CA LEU A 194 11.23 25.63 -4.83
C LEU A 194 12.30 26.63 -4.39
N LEU A 195 13.38 26.14 -3.78
CA LEU A 195 14.61 26.91 -3.63
C LEU A 195 15.54 26.55 -4.79
N ASP A 196 16.29 27.54 -5.26
CA ASP A 196 17.19 27.39 -6.40
C ASP A 196 18.47 26.68 -5.95
N ARG A 197 18.40 25.35 -5.89
CA ARG A 197 19.49 24.44 -5.51
C ARG A 197 19.55 23.21 -6.42
N PRO A 198 20.73 22.58 -6.56
CA PRO A 198 20.91 21.37 -7.36
C PRO A 198 19.91 20.28 -6.96
N VAL A 199 19.47 19.47 -7.94
CA VAL A 199 18.46 18.42 -7.70
C VAL A 199 18.94 17.41 -6.66
N GLU A 200 20.25 17.14 -6.61
CA GLU A 200 20.87 16.21 -5.65
C GLU A 200 20.73 16.66 -4.18
N ASP A 201 20.64 17.97 -3.93
CA ASP A 201 20.54 18.56 -2.59
C ASP A 201 19.10 18.87 -2.16
N ARG A 202 18.11 18.54 -3.01
CA ARG A 202 16.70 18.81 -2.73
C ARG A 202 16.13 17.80 -1.74
N ASN A 203 15.33 18.32 -0.81
CA ASN A 203 14.61 17.46 0.12
C ASN A 203 13.42 16.74 -0.57
N ILE A 204 12.85 15.75 0.13
CA ILE A 204 11.68 14.97 -0.33
C ILE A 204 10.53 15.87 -0.82
N ILE A 205 10.32 17.01 -0.15
CA ILE A 205 9.23 17.94 -0.43
C ILE A 205 9.47 18.69 -1.75
N GLU A 206 10.69 19.17 -1.98
CA GLU A 206 11.09 19.85 -3.22
C GLU A 206 11.12 18.89 -4.40
N MET A 207 11.52 17.64 -4.17
CA MET A 207 11.45 16.59 -5.19
C MET A 207 10.00 16.31 -5.62
N CYS A 208 9.01 16.47 -4.74
CA CYS A 208 7.60 16.39 -5.13
C CYS A 208 7.20 17.51 -6.09
N SER A 209 7.65 18.76 -5.84
CA SER A 209 7.40 19.90 -6.71
C SER A 209 8.04 19.72 -8.10
N VAL A 210 9.28 19.23 -8.15
CA VAL A 210 9.97 18.89 -9.42
C VAL A 210 9.22 17.80 -10.16
N THR A 211 8.79 16.75 -9.45
CA THR A 211 8.03 15.65 -10.03
C THR A 211 6.71 16.14 -10.63
N ALA A 212 6.02 17.05 -9.96
CA ALA A 212 4.81 17.67 -10.45
C ALA A 212 5.07 18.48 -11.74
N LEU A 213 6.12 19.31 -11.76
CA LEU A 213 6.51 20.08 -12.94
C LEU A 213 6.85 19.20 -14.15
N VAL A 214 7.54 18.08 -13.93
CA VAL A 214 8.01 17.20 -15.02
C VAL A 214 6.91 16.29 -15.55
N ASN A 215 6.00 15.81 -14.69
CA ASN A 215 5.05 14.74 -15.03
C ASN A 215 3.59 15.22 -15.18
N LEU A 216 3.27 16.47 -14.90
CA LEU A 216 1.93 17.02 -15.09
C LEU A 216 1.88 17.89 -16.35
N HIS A 217 0.92 17.62 -17.23
CA HIS A 217 0.56 18.53 -18.31
C HIS A 217 -0.25 19.70 -17.76
N ALA A 218 0.43 20.68 -17.19
CA ALA A 218 -0.18 21.83 -16.52
C ALA A 218 0.26 23.16 -17.13
N ALA A 219 -0.63 24.15 -17.11
CA ALA A 219 -0.23 25.54 -17.25
C ALA A 219 0.52 25.97 -15.97
N ILE A 220 1.68 26.61 -16.13
CA ILE A 220 2.53 27.01 -15.00
C ILE A 220 2.33 28.51 -14.73
N GLU A 221 1.94 28.83 -13.50
CA GLU A 221 1.93 30.20 -12.98
C GLU A 221 3.09 30.35 -11.98
N MET A 222 3.97 31.33 -12.21
CA MET A 222 5.19 31.61 -11.42
C MET A 222 5.04 32.88 -10.58
#